data_AF-A0A5B7E415-F1
#
_entry.id   AF-A0A5B7E415-F1
#
_cell.length_a   1.000
_cell.length_b   1.000
_cell.length_c   1.000
_cell.angle_alpha   90.00
_cell.angle_beta   90.00
_cell.angle_gamma   90.00
#
_symmetry.space_group_name_H-M   'P 1'
#
loop_
_entity.id
_entity.type
_entity.pdbx_description
1 polymer ?
#
loop_
_entity_poly.entity_id
_entity_poly.type
_entity_poly.pdbx_seq_one_letter_code
_entity_poly.pdbx_strand_id
1 'polypeptide(L)'
;MGKAIRIEKVTYTGKEGKTESGCPLAKWIIRRSGPEEKTLALVKHRSKHTCSTSWIVIALVAWEGVPLNIADDMYSTMVYKLNKFGTPTERR
;
A
#
# COMPACT_ATOMS: atom_id res chain seq x y z
N MET A 1 -14.82 16.77 -9.03
CA MET A 1 -13.96 15.56 -9.01
C MET A 1 -14.71 14.47 -8.26
N GLY A 2 -14.76 13.26 -8.81
CA GLY A 2 -15.53 12.16 -8.22
C GLY A 2 -14.89 11.66 -6.91
N LYS A 3 -15.72 11.25 -5.95
CA LYS A 3 -15.26 10.70 -4.65
C LYS A 3 -14.61 9.31 -4.76
N ALA A 4 -14.64 8.71 -5.94
CA ALA A 4 -14.07 7.39 -6.23
C ALA A 4 -12.54 7.34 -6.19
N ILE A 5 -11.86 8.45 -6.48
CA ILE A 5 -10.39 8.50 -6.52
C ILE A 5 -9.91 9.48 -5.47
N ARG A 6 -9.07 9.02 -4.54
CA ARG A 6 -8.35 9.87 -3.60
C ARG A 6 -6.88 9.94 -4.00
N ILE A 7 -6.34 11.15 -4.06
CA ILE A 7 -4.92 11.40 -4.30
C ILE A 7 -4.31 11.98 -3.04
N GLU A 8 -3.30 11.31 -2.49
CA GLU A 8 -2.59 11.76 -1.30
C GLU A 8 -1.14 12.11 -1.65
N LYS A 9 -0.74 13.34 -1.28
CA LYS A 9 0.65 13.80 -1.44
C LYS A 9 1.48 13.25 -0.29
N VAL A 10 2.57 12.57 -0.62
CA VAL A 10 3.59 12.20 0.35
C VAL A 10 4.91 12.93 0.09
N THR A 11 5.65 13.15 1.17
CA THR A 11 6.96 13.81 1.13
C THR A 11 8.05 12.80 1.44
N TYR A 12 9.04 12.71 0.55
CA TYR A 12 10.24 11.93 0.83
C TYR A 12 11.13 12.65 1.85
N THR A 13 11.35 12.03 3.00
CA THR A 13 12.12 12.62 4.11
C THR A 13 13.58 12.14 4.16
N GLY A 14 13.92 11.06 3.45
CA GLY A 14 15.23 10.39 3.58
C GLY A 14 15.48 9.75 4.94
N LYS A 15 14.49 9.76 5.84
CA LYS A 15 14.58 9.19 7.19
C LYS A 15 13.67 7.97 7.28
N GLU A 16 14.26 6.83 7.60
CA GLU A 16 13.55 5.58 7.83
C GLU A 16 12.74 5.65 9.13
N GLY A 17 11.50 5.16 9.10
CA GLY A 17 10.66 4.98 10.29
C GLY A 17 10.91 3.62 10.91
N LYS A 18 11.64 3.58 12.03
CA LYS A 18 11.96 2.35 12.76
C LYS A 18 11.96 2.54 14.27
N THR A 19 11.79 1.45 15.02
CA THR A 19 11.98 1.37 16.47
C THR A 19 13.47 1.49 16.83
N GLU A 20 13.78 1.62 18.12
CA GLU A 20 15.16 1.60 18.62
C GLU A 20 15.90 0.30 18.27
N SER A 21 15.18 -0.83 18.28
CA SER A 21 15.69 -2.14 17.85
C SER A 21 15.79 -2.32 16.32
N GLY A 22 15.40 -1.31 15.53
CA GLY A 22 15.48 -1.34 14.08
C GLY A 22 14.29 -1.97 13.36
N CYS A 23 13.21 -2.34 14.06
CA CYS A 23 12.00 -2.90 13.44
C CYS A 23 11.19 -1.82 12.71
N PRO A 24 10.50 -2.15 11.60
CA PRO A 24 9.65 -1.20 10.89
C PRO A 24 8.58 -0.55 11.78
N LEU A 25 8.39 0.77 11.66
CA LEU A 25 7.40 1.52 12.42
C LEU A 25 6.56 2.45 11.53
N ALA A 26 5.24 2.29 11.59
CA ALA A 26 4.29 3.19 10.95
C ALA A 26 4.13 4.48 11.78
N LYS A 27 4.43 5.64 11.19
CA LYS A 27 4.17 6.96 11.79
C LYS A 27 2.82 7.55 11.40
N TRP A 28 2.26 7.08 10.28
CA TRP A 28 0.98 7.52 9.74
C TRP A 28 0.26 6.32 9.15
N ILE A 29 -1.07 6.31 9.27
CA ILE A 29 -1.92 5.25 8.72
C ILE A 29 -2.95 5.92 7.81
N ILE A 30 -2.89 5.61 6.52
CA ILE A 30 -3.90 6.03 5.56
C ILE A 30 -4.96 4.94 5.50
N ARG A 31 -6.18 5.27 5.93
CA ARG A 31 -7.35 4.38 5.87
C ARG A 31 -8.27 4.82 4.75
N ARG A 32 -9.04 3.88 4.18
CA ARG A 32 -10.13 4.18 3.25
C ARG A 32 -11.09 5.18 3.91
N SER A 33 -11.38 6.28 3.25
CA SER A 33 -12.24 7.34 3.78
C SER A 33 -13.72 6.95 3.83
N GLY A 34 -14.14 6.05 2.93
CA GLY A 34 -15.48 5.50 2.89
C GLY A 34 -15.69 4.58 1.67
N PRO A 35 -16.86 3.95 1.55
CA PRO A 35 -17.15 3.01 0.45
C PRO A 35 -17.21 3.68 -0.93
N GLU A 36 -17.43 4.99 -0.97
CA GLU A 36 -17.37 5.78 -2.21
C GLU A 36 -15.95 5.82 -2.78
N GLU A 37 -14.91 5.81 -1.93
CA GLU A 37 -13.50 5.75 -2.36
C GLU A 37 -13.20 4.36 -2.92
N LYS A 38 -12.82 4.27 -4.20
CA LYS A 38 -12.49 3.02 -4.90
C LYS A 38 -10.98 2.83 -5.06
N THR A 39 -10.25 3.94 -5.23
CA THR A 39 -8.80 3.91 -5.44
C THR A 39 -8.11 5.03 -4.67
N LEU A 40 -6.95 4.69 -4.08
CA LEU A 40 -6.01 5.63 -3.50
C LEU A 40 -4.74 5.69 -4.37
N ALA A 41 -4.33 6.88 -4.77
CA ALA A 41 -3.05 7.13 -5.42
C ALA A 41 -2.14 7.94 -4.49
N LEU A 42 -0.99 7.37 -4.15
CA LEU A 42 0.07 8.11 -3.45
C LEU A 42 0.97 8.77 -4.48
N VAL A 43 1.08 10.10 -4.40
CA VAL A 43 1.90 10.89 -5.32
C VAL A 43 3.03 11.57 -4.58
N LYS A 44 4.18 11.64 -5.25
CA LYS A 44 5.37 12.34 -4.75
C LYS A 44 5.84 13.34 -5.79
N HIS A 45 6.15 14.55 -5.32
CA HIS A 45 6.86 15.52 -6.12
C HIS A 45 8.35 15.20 -6.17
N ARG A 46 8.93 15.22 -7.36
CA ARG A 46 10.37 15.11 -7.58
C ARG A 46 10.99 16.47 -7.31
N SER A 47 11.75 16.57 -6.21
CA SER A 47 12.43 17.82 -5.85
C SER A 47 13.26 18.35 -7.02
N LYS A 48 13.24 19.68 -7.23
CA LYS A 48 13.95 20.41 -8.31
C LYS A 48 13.45 20.14 -9.74
N HIS A 49 12.28 19.54 -9.93
CA HIS A 49 11.65 19.42 -11.24
C HIS A 49 10.49 20.40 -11.41
N THR A 50 10.40 21.01 -12.59
CA THR A 50 9.26 21.85 -13.03
C THR A 50 8.63 21.32 -14.33
N CYS A 51 9.11 20.19 -14.84
CA CYS A 51 8.60 19.56 -16.06
C CYS A 51 7.24 18.87 -15.84
N SER A 52 6.62 18.41 -16.94
CA SER A 52 5.36 17.67 -16.93
C SER A 52 5.39 16.38 -16.08
N THR A 53 6.57 15.80 -15.88
CA THR A 53 6.80 14.60 -15.05
C THR A 53 7.34 14.93 -13.65
N SER A 54 7.12 16.15 -13.16
CA SER A 54 7.54 16.59 -11.83
C SER A 54 6.81 15.84 -10.70
N TRP A 55 5.61 15.32 -10.99
CA TRP A 55 4.85 14.45 -10.11
C TRP A 55 4.85 13.02 -10.60
N ILE A 56 5.02 12.07 -9.68
CA ILE A 56 4.96 10.64 -9.96
C ILE A 56 4.00 9.96 -9.00
N VAL A 57 3.29 8.95 -9.50
CA VAL A 57 2.56 7.99 -8.67
C VAL A 57 3.57 6.98 -8.13
N ILE A 58 3.60 6.78 -6.82
CA ILE A 58 4.52 5.85 -6.16
C ILE A 58 3.83 4.59 -5.62
N ALA A 59 2.52 4.66 -5.41
CA ALA A 59 1.70 3.52 -5.04
C ALA A 59 0.24 3.75 -5.47
N LEU A 60 -0.43 2.66 -5.83
CA LEU A 60 -1.86 2.61 -6.08
C LEU A 60 -2.47 1.53 -5.19
N VAL A 61 -3.61 1.83 -4.58
CA VAL A 61 -4.39 0.86 -3.80
C VAL A 61 -5.80 0.83 -4.40
N ALA A 62 -6.20 -0.33 -4.90
CA ALA A 62 -7.59 -0.61 -5.27
C ALA A 62 -8.25 -1.30 -4.08
N TRP A 63 -9.22 -0.62 -3.44
CA TRP A 63 -9.88 -1.16 -2.23
C TRP A 63 -10.72 -2.40 -2.51
N GLU A 64 -11.21 -2.54 -3.74
CA GLU A 64 -12.09 -3.61 -4.21
C GLU A 64 -11.44 -4.33 -5.40
N GLY A 65 -10.13 -4.65 -5.28
CA GLY A 65 -9.34 -5.23 -6.37
C GLY A 65 -9.62 -6.71 -6.67
N VAL A 66 -10.18 -7.45 -5.71
CA VAL A 66 -10.55 -8.87 -5.84
C VAL A 66 -11.96 -9.05 -5.24
N PRO A 67 -12.83 -9.87 -5.85
CA PRO A 67 -14.11 -10.23 -5.24
C PRO A 67 -13.93 -10.85 -3.85
N LEU A 68 -14.78 -10.45 -2.90
CA LEU A 68 -14.65 -10.85 -1.49
C LEU A 68 -14.63 -12.37 -1.30
N ASN A 69 -15.51 -13.09 -1.99
CA ASN A 69 -15.60 -14.55 -1.93
C ASN A 69 -14.30 -15.24 -2.37
N ILE A 70 -13.61 -14.69 -3.37
CA ILE A 70 -12.33 -15.23 -3.85
C ILE A 70 -11.22 -14.95 -2.82
N ALA A 71 -11.21 -13.73 -2.26
CA ALA A 71 -10.23 -13.37 -1.24
C ALA A 71 -10.36 -14.24 0.02
N ASP A 72 -11.58 -14.50 0.48
CA ASP A 72 -11.86 -15.32 1.67
C ASP A 72 -11.47 -16.79 1.48
N ASP A 73 -11.79 -17.37 0.31
CA ASP A 73 -11.41 -18.74 -0.04
C ASP A 73 -9.89 -18.88 -0.19
N MET A 74 -9.24 -17.94 -0.89
CA MET A 74 -7.79 -17.92 -1.03
C MET A 74 -7.11 -17.82 0.34
N TYR A 75 -7.58 -16.93 1.21
CA TYR A 75 -7.02 -16.78 2.55
C TYR A 75 -7.09 -18.10 3.33
N SER A 76 -8.28 -18.70 3.40
CA SER A 76 -8.51 -19.96 4.12
C SER A 76 -7.64 -21.10 3.57
N THR A 77 -7.59 -21.21 2.24
CA THR A 77 -6.81 -22.23 1.55
C THR A 77 -5.30 -22.06 1.77
N MET A 78 -4.79 -20.83 1.63
CA MET A 78 -3.36 -20.54 1.79
C MET A 78 -2.90 -20.77 3.22
N VAL A 79 -3.68 -20.32 4.21
CA VAL A 79 -3.38 -20.55 5.63
C VAL A 79 -3.25 -22.05 5.91
N TYR A 80 -4.18 -22.88 5.45
CA TYR A 80 -4.07 -24.33 5.64
C TYR A 80 -2.87 -24.94 4.90
N LYS A 81 -2.74 -24.66 3.60
CA LYS A 81 -1.74 -25.32 2.75
C LYS A 81 -0.31 -24.93 3.09
N LEU A 82 -0.04 -23.64 3.32
CA LEU A 82 1.31 -23.17 3.62
C LEU A 82 1.79 -23.65 4.99
N ASN A 83 0.91 -23.72 5.99
CA ASN A 83 1.29 -24.24 7.31
C ASN A 83 1.54 -25.75 7.28
N LYS A 84 0.74 -26.52 6.53
CA LYS A 84 0.83 -27.99 6.53
C LYS A 84 1.87 -28.55 5.56
N PHE A 85 2.11 -27.86 4.44
CA PHE A 85 2.93 -28.37 3.34
C PHE A 85 3.97 -27.37 2.82
N GLY A 86 3.99 -26.14 3.31
CA GLY A 86 4.90 -25.10 2.83
C GLY A 86 6.32 -25.30 3.32
N THR A 87 7.28 -25.05 2.45
CA THR A 87 8.69 -24.90 2.82
C THR A 87 9.04 -23.40 2.87
N PRO A 88 9.46 -22.87 4.04
CA PRO A 88 9.83 -21.47 4.15
C PRO A 88 10.95 -21.08 3.18
N THR A 89 10.83 -19.90 2.57
CA THR A 89 11.92 -19.30 1.79
C THR A 89 12.56 -18.20 2.63
N GLU A 90 13.85 -18.35 2.95
CA GLU A 90 14.59 -17.31 3.66
C GLU A 90 14.76 -16.06 2.79
N ARG A 91 14.55 -14.90 3.42
CA ARG A 91 14.70 -13.59 2.78
C ARG A 91 15.44 -12.65 3.72
N ARG A 92 16.19 -11.72 3.11
CA ARG A 92 16.94 -10.66 3.80
C ARG A 92 16.06 -9.48 4.15
#